data_AF-A0A3E2B3G6-F1
#
_entry.id   AF-A0A3E2B3G6-F1
#
_cell.length_a   1.000
_cell.length_b   1.000
_cell.length_c   1.000
_cell.angle_alpha   90.00
_cell.angle_beta   90.00
_cell.angle_gamma   90.00
#
_symmetry.space_group_name_H-M   'P 1'
#
loop_
_entity.id
_entity.type
_entity.pdbx_description
1 polymer ?
#
loop_
_entity_poly.entity_id
_entity_poly.type
_entity_poly.pdbx_seq_one_letter_code
_entity_poly.pdbx_strand_id
1 'polypeptide(L)'
;MLMDQIIQAKQGSQADMLSLLQQFQPILKKYGRKLWGEDGLEDMTAAFLQVIHDMKPEQIRCRAEGAVVQYLVQSVRHAYERLQRERMRQPAIAFSLNEMEEQDSLPALAKEDSAEKQRFSDLVKGCPRLTEKETYVLEQVYYWGYTVAELAPGMGTSKQNVNQIKLRALGKLRRQWETEK
;
A
#
# COMPACT_ATOMS: atom_id res chain seq x y z
N MET A 1 -14.45 -14.12 -10.48
CA MET A 1 -13.22 -13.52 -11.04
C MET A 1 -13.17 -12.05 -10.64
N LEU A 2 -12.01 -11.39 -10.69
CA LEU A 2 -11.88 -9.99 -10.23
C LEU A 2 -12.90 -9.05 -10.87
N MET A 3 -13.21 -9.22 -12.17
CA MET A 3 -14.20 -8.42 -12.88
C MET A 3 -15.61 -8.58 -12.31
N ASP A 4 -16.00 -9.81 -11.91
CA ASP A 4 -17.31 -10.07 -11.31
C ASP A 4 -17.42 -9.43 -9.93
N GLN A 5 -16.35 -9.48 -9.14
CA GLN A 5 -16.29 -8.83 -7.82
C GLN A 5 -16.51 -7.32 -7.96
N ILE A 6 -15.90 -6.69 -8.97
CA ILE A 6 -16.10 -5.27 -9.25
C ILE A 6 -17.56 -4.99 -9.61
N ILE A 7 -18.19 -5.82 -10.45
CA ILE A 7 -19.60 -5.66 -10.84
C ILE A 7 -20.51 -5.78 -9.60
N GLN A 8 -20.30 -6.78 -8.76
CA GLN A 8 -21.08 -6.99 -7.54
C GLN A 8 -20.86 -5.86 -6.52
N ALA A 9 -19.62 -5.42 -6.33
CA ALA A 9 -19.30 -4.29 -5.45
C ALA A 9 -20.02 -3.01 -5.89
N LYS A 10 -20.08 -2.74 -7.20
CA LYS A 10 -20.84 -1.61 -7.76
C LYS A 10 -22.35 -1.73 -7.57
N GLN A 11 -22.88 -2.95 -7.54
CA GLN A 11 -24.30 -3.23 -7.29
C GLN A 11 -24.67 -3.14 -5.80
N GLY A 12 -23.70 -2.82 -4.92
CA GLY A 12 -23.91 -2.63 -3.49
C GLY A 12 -23.47 -3.80 -2.62
N SER A 13 -22.79 -4.82 -3.18
CA SER A 13 -22.20 -5.89 -2.38
C SER A 13 -21.06 -5.35 -1.50
N GLN A 14 -21.36 -5.20 -0.20
CA GLN A 14 -20.37 -4.75 0.78
C GLN A 14 -19.23 -5.76 0.95
N ALA A 15 -19.53 -7.06 0.84
CA ALA A 15 -18.54 -8.12 0.96
C ALA A 15 -17.50 -8.07 -0.17
N ASP A 16 -17.95 -7.86 -1.41
CA ASP A 16 -17.04 -7.74 -2.56
C ASP A 16 -16.23 -6.43 -2.50
N MET A 17 -16.86 -5.32 -2.08
CA MET A 17 -16.15 -4.05 -1.88
C MET A 17 -15.06 -4.18 -0.82
N LEU A 18 -15.37 -4.81 0.31
CA LEU A 18 -14.40 -5.04 1.38
C LEU A 18 -13.26 -5.97 0.92
N SER A 19 -13.58 -7.01 0.14
CA SER A 19 -12.56 -7.89 -0.45
C SER A 19 -11.63 -7.11 -1.38
N LEU A 20 -12.16 -6.24 -2.24
CA LEU A 20 -11.36 -5.39 -3.12
C LEU A 20 -10.46 -4.45 -2.30
N LEU A 21 -10.98 -3.82 -1.25
CA LEU A 21 -10.20 -2.96 -0.37
C LEU A 21 -9.03 -3.73 0.27
N GLN A 22 -9.25 -4.95 0.76
CA GLN A 22 -8.21 -5.78 1.34
C GLN A 22 -7.14 -6.18 0.30
N GLN A 23 -7.57 -6.57 -0.90
CA GLN A 23 -6.66 -6.97 -1.99
C GLN A 23 -5.76 -5.81 -2.44
N PHE A 24 -6.30 -4.59 -2.52
CA PHE A 24 -5.58 -3.40 -2.97
C PHE A 24 -5.00 -2.58 -1.81
N GLN A 25 -5.23 -2.95 -0.56
CA GLN A 25 -4.73 -2.25 0.63
C GLN A 25 -3.22 -1.95 0.57
N PRO A 26 -2.33 -2.85 0.10
CA PRO A 26 -0.91 -2.56 0.04
C PRO A 26 -0.56 -1.35 -0.85
N ILE A 27 -1.23 -1.19 -2.00
CA ILE A 27 -0.99 -0.05 -2.89
C ILE A 27 -1.66 1.24 -2.38
N LEU A 28 -2.79 1.12 -1.67
CA LEU A 28 -3.43 2.25 -1.01
C LEU A 28 -2.56 2.79 0.13
N LYS A 29 -2.02 1.91 0.99
CA LYS A 29 -1.06 2.27 2.04
C LYS A 29 0.21 2.90 1.45
N LYS A 30 0.75 2.33 0.37
CA LYS A 30 1.90 2.91 -0.36
C LYS A 30 1.68 4.37 -0.71
N TYR A 31 0.57 4.68 -1.37
CA TYR A 31 0.31 6.05 -1.83
C TYR A 31 -0.22 6.96 -0.73
N GLY A 32 -0.92 6.41 0.26
CA GLY A 32 -1.37 7.17 1.43
C GLY A 32 -0.18 7.71 2.23
N ARG A 33 0.85 6.88 2.46
CA ARG A 33 2.11 7.33 3.09
C ARG A 33 2.84 8.39 2.27
N LYS A 34 2.69 8.37 0.93
CA LYS A 34 3.29 9.37 0.04
C LYS A 34 2.50 10.67 -0.03
N LEU A 35 1.27 10.73 0.50
CA LEU A 35 0.44 11.94 0.44
C LEU A 35 0.79 13.01 1.47
N TRP A 36 1.68 12.73 2.44
CA TRP A 36 2.08 13.66 3.51
C TRP A 36 0.87 14.28 4.24
N GLY A 37 0.36 13.61 5.27
CA GLY A 37 -0.76 14.08 6.08
C GLY A 37 -1.40 12.92 6.83
N GLU A 38 -2.22 13.24 7.84
CA GLU A 38 -2.79 12.26 8.76
C GLU A 38 -3.74 11.28 8.07
N ASP A 39 -4.58 11.79 7.14
CA ASP A 39 -5.64 11.01 6.48
C ASP A 39 -5.21 10.41 5.12
N GLY A 40 -3.92 10.17 4.91
CA GLY A 40 -3.42 9.73 3.60
C GLY A 40 -4.01 8.39 3.14
N LEU A 41 -4.23 7.44 4.07
CA LEU A 41 -4.82 6.14 3.74
C LEU A 41 -6.32 6.28 3.43
N GLU A 42 -7.02 7.10 4.19
CA GLU A 42 -8.44 7.41 4.09
C GLU A 42 -8.73 8.09 2.75
N ASP A 43 -7.91 9.08 2.37
CA ASP A 43 -7.97 9.75 1.06
C ASP A 43 -7.78 8.77 -0.10
N MET A 44 -6.77 7.89 -0.02
CA MET A 44 -6.55 6.88 -1.04
C MET A 44 -7.68 5.85 -1.09
N THR A 45 -8.24 5.50 0.06
CA THR A 45 -9.38 4.57 0.18
C THR A 45 -10.62 5.18 -0.48
N ALA A 46 -10.95 6.43 -0.15
CA ALA A 46 -12.05 7.17 -0.76
C ALA A 46 -11.87 7.28 -2.28
N ALA A 47 -10.67 7.62 -2.75
CA ALA A 47 -10.38 7.70 -4.17
C ALA A 47 -10.48 6.35 -4.88
N PHE A 48 -10.09 5.24 -4.24
CA PHE A 48 -10.27 3.90 -4.80
C PHE A 48 -11.72 3.48 -4.87
N LEU A 49 -12.53 3.77 -3.85
CA LEU A 49 -13.99 3.56 -3.90
C LEU A 49 -14.60 4.31 -5.08
N GLN A 50 -14.17 5.55 -5.32
CA GLN A 50 -14.61 6.33 -6.47
C GLN A 50 -14.16 5.72 -7.81
N VAL A 51 -12.94 5.20 -7.91
CA VAL A 51 -12.48 4.44 -9.10
C VAL A 51 -13.40 3.26 -9.40
N ILE A 52 -13.75 2.45 -8.38
CA ILE A 52 -14.65 1.30 -8.57
C ILE A 52 -16.05 1.77 -8.95
N HIS A 53 -16.56 2.81 -8.31
CA HIS A 53 -17.87 3.39 -8.60
C HIS A 53 -17.97 3.98 -10.01
N ASP A 54 -16.91 4.61 -10.52
CA ASP A 54 -16.92 5.30 -11.82
C ASP A 54 -16.49 4.41 -12.99
N MET A 55 -15.84 3.28 -12.70
CA MET A 55 -15.42 2.28 -13.68
C MET A 55 -16.60 1.79 -14.52
N LYS A 56 -16.41 1.65 -15.83
CA LYS A 56 -17.43 1.13 -16.77
C LYS A 56 -16.99 -0.25 -17.30
N PRO A 57 -17.40 -1.36 -16.67
CA PRO A 57 -16.99 -2.72 -17.03
C PRO A 57 -17.22 -3.07 -18.52
N GLU A 58 -18.22 -2.45 -19.13
CA GLU A 58 -18.62 -2.67 -20.52
C GLU A 58 -17.60 -2.09 -21.51
N GLN A 59 -16.85 -1.06 -21.08
CA GLN A 59 -15.86 -0.37 -21.93
C GLN A 59 -14.47 -1.03 -21.88
N ILE A 60 -14.28 -2.02 -21.01
CA ILE A 60 -13.00 -2.71 -20.84
C ILE A 60 -12.85 -3.81 -21.88
N ARG A 61 -11.98 -3.55 -22.86
CA ARG A 61 -11.72 -4.43 -24.01
C ARG A 61 -11.09 -5.77 -23.62
N CYS A 62 -10.26 -5.80 -22.58
CA CYS A 62 -9.58 -7.00 -22.12
C CYS A 62 -9.94 -7.30 -20.66
N ARG A 63 -10.70 -8.37 -20.44
CA ARG A 63 -11.16 -8.82 -19.12
C ARG A 63 -10.28 -9.90 -18.49
N ALA A 64 -9.11 -10.16 -19.07
CA ALA A 64 -8.12 -11.03 -18.44
C ALA A 64 -7.72 -10.46 -17.07
N GLU A 65 -7.60 -11.30 -16.04
CA GLU A 65 -7.37 -10.81 -14.67
C GLU A 65 -6.17 -9.87 -14.56
N GLY A 66 -5.04 -10.22 -15.20
CA GLY A 66 -3.85 -9.38 -15.19
C GLY A 66 -4.08 -7.98 -15.80
N ALA A 67 -4.94 -7.87 -16.81
CA ALA A 67 -5.28 -6.58 -17.42
C ALA A 67 -6.16 -5.73 -16.50
N VAL A 68 -7.14 -6.35 -15.82
CA VAL A 68 -8.01 -5.68 -14.85
C VAL A 68 -7.21 -5.22 -13.63
N VAL A 69 -6.31 -6.07 -13.11
CA VAL A 69 -5.40 -5.70 -12.02
C VAL A 69 -4.53 -4.50 -12.43
N GLN A 70 -3.92 -4.55 -13.62
CA GLN A 70 -3.08 -3.46 -14.11
C GLN A 70 -3.86 -2.16 -14.27
N TYR A 71 -5.10 -2.22 -14.76
CA TYR A 71 -5.99 -1.06 -14.85
C TYR A 71 -6.23 -0.42 -13.48
N LEU A 72 -6.56 -1.22 -12.46
CA LEU A 72 -6.80 -0.72 -11.11
C LEU A 72 -5.52 -0.14 -10.48
N VAL A 73 -4.38 -0.80 -10.67
CA VAL A 73 -3.07 -0.30 -10.21
C VAL A 73 -2.76 1.07 -10.80
N GLN A 74 -3.00 1.28 -12.11
CA GLN A 74 -2.81 2.58 -12.74
C GLN A 74 -3.83 3.62 -12.26
N SER A 75 -5.09 3.21 -12.09
CA SER A 75 -6.14 4.10 -11.59
C SER A 75 -5.83 4.64 -10.19
N VAL A 76 -5.36 3.77 -9.28
CA VAL A 76 -4.90 4.19 -7.94
C VAL A 76 -3.71 5.15 -8.03
N ARG A 77 -2.74 4.88 -8.92
CA ARG A 77 -1.61 5.77 -9.13
C ARG A 77 -2.06 7.16 -9.62
N HIS A 78 -2.97 7.22 -10.58
CA HIS A 78 -3.48 8.49 -11.09
C HIS A 78 -4.32 9.24 -10.06
N ALA A 79 -5.08 8.52 -9.22
CA ALA A 79 -5.78 9.10 -8.08
C ALA A 79 -4.79 9.78 -7.11
N TYR A 80 -3.68 9.10 -6.78
CA TYR A 80 -2.60 9.69 -5.99
C TYR A 80 -2.01 10.95 -6.64
N GLU A 81 -1.64 10.89 -7.92
CA GLU A 81 -1.07 12.03 -8.66
C GLU A 81 -2.05 13.22 -8.74
N ARG A 82 -3.37 12.94 -8.75
CA ARG A 82 -4.41 13.98 -8.66
C ARG A 82 -4.45 14.61 -7.28
N LEU A 83 -4.59 13.81 -6.22
CA LEU A 83 -4.64 14.29 -4.82
C LEU A 83 -3.38 15.07 -4.45
N GLN A 84 -2.21 14.60 -4.86
CA GLN A 84 -0.95 15.29 -4.63
C GLN A 84 -0.95 16.69 -5.29
N ARG A 85 -1.41 16.80 -6.54
CA ARG A 85 -1.49 18.10 -7.23
C ARG A 85 -2.52 19.03 -6.59
N GLU A 86 -3.62 18.49 -6.07
CA GLU A 86 -4.63 19.27 -5.34
C GLU A 86 -4.03 19.85 -4.05
N ARG A 87 -3.29 19.05 -3.27
CA ARG A 87 -2.58 19.52 -2.07
C ARG A 87 -1.51 20.58 -2.37
N MET A 88 -0.71 20.38 -3.42
CA MET A 88 0.32 21.35 -3.82
C MET A 88 -0.25 22.68 -4.35
N ARG A 89 -1.52 22.69 -4.75
CA ARG A 89 -2.24 23.90 -5.17
C ARG A 89 -2.85 24.68 -4.01
N GLN A 90 -3.04 24.05 -2.86
CA GLN A 90 -3.49 24.78 -1.68
C GLN A 90 -2.36 25.72 -1.24
N PRO A 91 -2.65 27.01 -0.98
CA PRO A 91 -1.63 27.91 -0.48
C PRO A 91 -1.08 27.31 0.81
N ALA A 92 0.25 27.22 0.92
CA ALA A 92 0.89 26.88 2.19
C ALA A 92 0.37 27.89 3.21
N ILE A 93 -0.49 27.43 4.13
CA ILE A 93 -0.80 28.19 5.32
C ILE A 93 0.55 28.30 6.02
N ALA A 94 1.21 29.45 5.89
CA ALA A 94 2.44 29.76 6.58
C ALA A 94 2.09 29.86 8.06
N PHE A 95 2.04 28.72 8.74
CA PHE A 95 2.00 28.69 10.18
C PHE A 95 3.32 29.30 10.66
N SER A 96 3.21 30.43 11.37
CA SER A 96 4.35 31.07 12.01
C SER A 96 4.97 30.05 12.97
N LEU A 97 6.24 29.70 12.75
CA LEU A 97 7.03 28.81 13.63
C LEU A 97 7.14 29.31 15.07
N ASN A 98 6.63 30.51 15.37
CA ASN A 98 6.75 31.17 16.66
C ASN A 98 5.65 30.80 17.68
N GLU A 99 4.66 29.99 17.30
CA GLU A 99 3.57 29.53 18.19
C GLU A 99 3.72 28.05 18.60
N MET A 100 4.91 27.46 18.42
CA MET A 100 5.15 26.03 18.64
C MET A 100 5.74 25.69 20.02
N GLU A 101 5.67 26.62 20.97
CA GLU A 101 5.86 26.29 22.38
C GLU A 101 4.48 26.14 23.01
N GLU A 102 4.11 24.88 23.26
CA GLU A 102 2.91 24.47 24.01
C GLU A 102 1.58 24.62 23.26
N GLN A 103 1.20 23.64 22.42
CA GLN A 103 -0.03 22.83 22.56
C GLN A 103 -0.23 21.95 21.29
N ASP A 104 -0.62 20.70 21.51
CA ASP A 104 -1.06 19.71 20.50
C ASP A 104 -0.01 19.09 19.57
N SER A 105 1.03 18.51 20.14
CA SER A 105 1.64 17.32 19.54
C SER A 105 0.59 16.20 19.52
N LEU A 106 0.07 15.81 18.35
CA LEU A 106 -0.87 14.70 18.14
C LEU A 106 -0.18 13.35 18.46
N PRO A 107 -0.24 12.84 19.70
CA PRO A 107 0.63 11.74 20.13
C PRO A 107 0.04 10.38 19.77
N ALA A 108 -1.25 10.30 19.44
CA ALA A 108 -1.96 9.05 19.22
C ALA A 108 -1.61 8.42 17.85
N LEU A 109 -1.54 9.21 16.79
CA LEU A 109 -1.33 8.72 15.42
C LEU A 109 0.14 8.41 15.12
N ALA A 110 1.07 9.23 15.61
CA ALA A 110 2.50 8.90 15.58
C ALA A 110 2.80 7.61 16.35
N LYS A 111 2.04 7.31 17.42
CA LYS A 111 2.11 6.03 18.14
C LYS A 111 1.53 4.87 17.34
N GLU A 112 0.48 5.06 16.53
CA GLU A 112 -0.11 3.99 15.73
C GLU A 112 0.77 3.57 14.54
N ASP A 113 1.27 4.50 13.72
CA ASP A 113 2.16 4.12 12.61
C ASP A 113 3.51 3.58 13.14
N SER A 114 4.01 4.10 14.27
CA SER A 114 5.18 3.53 14.93
C SER A 114 4.91 2.14 15.53
N ALA A 115 3.74 1.90 16.11
CA ALA A 115 3.37 0.58 16.63
C ALA A 115 3.13 -0.44 15.52
N GLU A 116 2.48 -0.06 14.41
CA GLU A 116 2.29 -0.95 13.24
C GLU A 116 3.64 -1.29 12.59
N LYS A 117 4.52 -0.30 12.44
CA LYS A 117 5.90 -0.50 12.00
C LYS A 117 6.67 -1.42 12.94
N GLN A 118 6.54 -1.21 14.24
CA GLN A 118 7.23 -2.01 15.25
C GLN A 118 6.74 -3.45 15.20
N ARG A 119 5.42 -3.69 15.16
CA ARG A 119 4.84 -5.05 15.01
C ARG A 119 5.32 -5.75 13.75
N PHE A 120 5.38 -5.06 12.62
CA PHE A 120 5.90 -5.62 11.38
C PHE A 120 7.41 -5.92 11.49
N SER A 121 8.18 -4.99 12.05
CA SER A 121 9.62 -5.17 12.31
C SER A 121 9.86 -6.36 13.24
N ASP A 122 9.09 -6.51 14.31
CA ASP A 122 9.19 -7.61 15.27
C ASP A 122 8.86 -8.96 14.62
N LEU A 123 7.84 -9.00 13.76
CA LEU A 123 7.51 -10.21 12.99
C LEU A 123 8.67 -10.64 12.07
N VAL A 124 9.28 -9.69 11.36
CA VAL A 124 10.33 -10.00 10.38
C VAL A 124 11.67 -10.26 11.06
N LYS A 125 12.06 -9.45 12.05
CA LYS A 125 13.30 -9.61 12.83
C LYS A 125 13.22 -10.76 13.84
N GLY A 126 12.02 -11.13 14.27
CA GLY A 126 11.77 -12.31 15.09
C GLY A 126 12.02 -13.64 14.35
N CYS A 127 12.29 -13.60 13.04
CA CYS A 127 12.75 -14.78 12.31
C CYS A 127 14.27 -14.86 12.25
N PRO A 128 14.92 -15.75 13.04
CA PRO A 128 16.38 -15.86 13.06
C PRO A 128 16.96 -16.40 11.75
N ARG A 129 16.11 -16.97 10.88
CA ARG A 129 16.52 -17.54 9.59
C ARG A 129 16.55 -16.50 8.47
N LEU A 130 15.99 -15.31 8.68
CA LEU A 130 15.99 -14.23 7.69
C LEU A 130 17.33 -13.49 7.71
N THR A 131 17.87 -13.27 6.52
CA THR A 131 19.04 -12.41 6.31
C THR A 131 18.61 -10.94 6.24
N GLU A 132 19.53 -10.00 6.49
CA GLU A 132 19.24 -8.56 6.40
C GLU A 132 18.67 -8.16 5.03
N LYS A 133 19.19 -8.75 3.94
CA LYS A 133 18.67 -8.50 2.58
C LYS A 133 17.24 -9.00 2.41
N GLU A 134 16.89 -10.14 2.98
CA GLU A 134 15.53 -10.68 2.95
C GLU A 134 14.58 -9.82 3.78
N THR A 135 14.99 -9.44 4.99
CA THR A 135 14.25 -8.51 5.86
C THR A 135 13.99 -7.19 5.16
N TYR A 136 15.02 -6.59 4.57
CA TYR A 136 14.90 -5.36 3.80
C TYR A 136 13.91 -5.49 2.65
N VAL A 137 14.01 -6.56 1.84
CA VAL A 137 13.07 -6.79 0.73
C VAL A 137 11.64 -6.93 1.24
N LEU A 138 11.41 -7.62 2.37
CA LEU A 138 10.07 -7.74 2.94
C LEU A 138 9.54 -6.41 3.46
N GLU A 139 10.34 -5.62 4.17
CA GLU A 139 9.95 -4.28 4.62
C GLU A 139 9.61 -3.37 3.43
N GLN A 140 10.46 -3.33 2.41
CA GLN A 140 10.21 -2.48 1.24
C GLN A 140 8.95 -2.91 0.48
N VAL A 141 8.72 -4.22 0.32
CA VAL A 141 7.58 -4.72 -0.46
C VAL A 141 6.27 -4.65 0.33
N TYR A 142 6.25 -5.09 1.59
CA TYR A 142 5.01 -5.27 2.35
C TYR A 142 4.68 -4.12 3.27
N TYR A 143 5.69 -3.49 3.90
CA TYR A 143 5.45 -2.31 4.70
C TYR A 143 5.37 -1.07 3.80
N TRP A 144 6.40 -0.80 2.98
CA TRP A 144 6.44 0.39 2.13
C TRP A 144 5.72 0.25 0.78
N GLY A 145 5.29 -0.95 0.40
CA GLY A 145 4.50 -1.17 -0.82
C GLY A 145 5.28 -1.02 -2.15
N TYR A 146 6.61 -1.06 -2.13
CA TYR A 146 7.41 -1.05 -3.37
C TYR A 146 7.19 -2.34 -4.17
N THR A 147 7.05 -2.18 -5.48
CA THR A 147 7.08 -3.34 -6.37
C THR A 147 8.51 -3.86 -6.50
N VAL A 148 8.65 -5.15 -6.78
CA VAL A 148 9.94 -5.79 -7.06
C VAL A 148 10.70 -5.09 -8.19
N ALA A 149 9.97 -4.52 -9.16
CA ALA A 149 10.55 -3.79 -10.28
C ALA A 149 11.09 -2.41 -9.86
N GLU A 150 10.39 -1.69 -8.97
CA GLU A 150 10.86 -0.41 -8.42
C GLU A 150 12.04 -0.59 -7.47
N LEU A 151 12.10 -1.70 -6.74
CA LEU A 151 13.16 -1.98 -5.77
C LEU A 151 14.48 -2.42 -6.42
N ALA A 152 14.40 -3.09 -7.57
CA ALA A 152 15.56 -3.69 -8.25
C ALA A 152 16.69 -2.68 -8.60
N PRO A 153 16.41 -1.49 -9.18
CA PRO A 153 17.44 -0.48 -9.42
C PRO A 153 18.13 0.00 -8.13
N GLY A 154 17.37 0.24 -7.07
CA GLY A 154 17.91 0.68 -5.77
C GLY A 154 18.80 -0.37 -5.09
N MET A 155 18.54 -1.65 -5.36
CA MET A 155 19.38 -2.76 -4.89
C MET A 155 20.54 -3.10 -5.84
N GLY A 156 20.69 -2.40 -6.98
CA GLY A 156 21.70 -2.69 -7.98
C GLY A 156 21.59 -4.08 -8.60
N THR A 157 20.37 -4.63 -8.72
CA THR A 157 20.15 -6.01 -9.17
C THR A 157 18.94 -6.17 -10.09
N SER A 158 18.71 -7.38 -10.63
CA SER A 158 17.60 -7.64 -11.54
C SER A 158 16.27 -7.85 -10.79
N LYS A 159 15.15 -7.53 -11.45
CA LYS A 159 13.79 -7.82 -10.95
C LYS A 159 13.62 -9.29 -10.57
N GLN A 160 14.20 -10.20 -11.35
CA GLN A 160 14.13 -11.64 -11.08
C GLN A 160 14.86 -12.00 -9.78
N ASN A 161 16.03 -11.40 -9.53
CA ASN A 161 16.79 -11.62 -8.31
C ASN A 161 16.04 -11.11 -7.07
N VAL A 162 15.50 -9.89 -7.11
CA VAL A 162 14.67 -9.37 -6.00
C VAL A 162 13.45 -10.25 -5.76
N ASN A 163 12.80 -10.76 -6.82
CA ASN A 163 11.68 -11.69 -6.67
C ASN A 163 12.10 -13.00 -6.01
N GLN A 164 13.26 -13.55 -6.35
CA GLN A 164 13.80 -14.75 -5.71
C GLN A 164 14.11 -14.51 -4.23
N ILE A 165 14.72 -13.37 -3.88
CA ILE A 165 14.98 -13.00 -2.47
C ILE A 165 13.65 -12.95 -1.70
N LYS A 166 12.64 -12.27 -2.24
CA LYS A 166 11.29 -12.20 -1.66
C LYS A 166 10.70 -13.59 -1.42
N LEU A 167 10.73 -14.47 -2.43
CA LEU A 167 10.17 -15.82 -2.32
C LEU A 167 10.90 -16.68 -1.28
N ARG A 168 12.24 -16.59 -1.20
CA ARG A 168 13.04 -17.29 -0.18
C ARG A 168 12.70 -16.80 1.23
N ALA A 169 12.58 -15.48 1.41
CA ALA A 169 12.21 -14.87 2.68
C ALA A 169 10.83 -15.35 3.17
N LEU A 170 9.83 -15.33 2.29
CA LEU A 170 8.48 -15.83 2.59
C LEU A 170 8.47 -17.32 2.94
N GLY A 171 9.27 -18.13 2.24
CA GLY A 171 9.42 -19.56 2.54
C GLY A 171 10.00 -19.81 3.93
N LYS A 172 10.93 -18.97 4.38
CA LYS A 172 11.52 -19.06 5.74
C LYS A 172 10.50 -18.68 6.81
N LEU A 173 9.77 -17.58 6.62
CA LEU A 173 8.70 -17.16 7.52
C LEU A 173 7.62 -18.23 7.67
N ARG A 174 7.17 -18.82 6.56
CA ARG A 174 6.17 -19.90 6.56
C ARG A 174 6.63 -21.10 7.39
N ARG A 175 7.87 -21.56 7.19
CA ARG A 175 8.41 -22.70 7.95
C ARG A 175 8.48 -22.42 9.44
N GLN A 176 8.84 -21.20 9.84
CA GLN A 176 8.87 -20.84 11.26
C GLN A 176 7.46 -20.91 11.87
N TRP A 177 6.47 -20.34 11.18
CA TRP A 177 5.08 -20.38 11.60
C TRP A 177 4.54 -21.81 11.74
N GLU A 178 4.97 -22.72 10.85
CA GLU A 178 4.60 -24.14 10.92
C GLU A 178 5.29 -24.88 12.08
N THR A 179 6.50 -24.47 12.50
CA THR A 179 7.21 -25.07 13.64
C THR A 179 6.81 -24.50 15.01
N GLU A 180 6.14 -23.34 15.04
CA GLU A 180 5.61 -22.72 16.27
C GLU A 180 4.17 -23.19 16.61
N LYS A 181 3.57 -24.03 15.75
CA LYS A 181 2.31 -24.75 16.00
C LYS A 181 2.56 -26.10 16.63
#